data_AF-A0A9X1INS3-F1
#
_entry.id   AF-A0A9X1INS3-F1
#
_cell.length_a   1.000
_cell.length_b   1.000
_cell.length_c   1.000
_cell.angle_alpha   90.00
_cell.angle_beta   90.00
_cell.angle_gamma   90.00
#
_symmetry.space_group_name_H-M   'P 1'
#
loop_
_entity.id
_entity.type
_entity.pdbx_description
1 polymer ?
#
loop_
_entity_poly.entity_id
_entity_poly.type
_entity_poly.pdbx_seq_one_letter_code
_entity_poly.pdbx_strand_id
1 'polypeptide(L)'
;MAPKTAPEETTEQETVKKKRSFMLPIAFFLCFAFSVGASSGVTFFLLQPGSEASPLEEKVTEQETLLTDMEALIEAQQLKINALEAQDDVLTLYLRHSSATALKNILIDQERNIQAYLKVMKSSMKDLSNVVPRTTDWNNEYQYQLDLALKGSIQREDLLALLKTGEPNDKPSQ
;
A
#
# COMPACT_ATOMS: atom_id res chain seq x y z
N MET A 1 -65.40 -42.62 -73.31
CA MET A 1 -65.86 -43.44 -72.17
C MET A 1 -64.87 -44.59 -72.02
N ALA A 2 -64.48 -44.92 -70.78
CA ALA A 2 -63.46 -45.92 -70.37
C ALA A 2 -63.61 -47.31 -71.06
N PRO A 3 -62.69 -48.31 -70.96
CA PRO A 3 -61.62 -48.47 -69.95
C PRO A 3 -60.31 -49.25 -70.36
N LYS A 4 -59.39 -49.35 -69.38
CA LYS A 4 -58.57 -50.50 -68.92
C LYS A 4 -57.53 -51.26 -69.80
N THR A 5 -56.35 -51.38 -69.15
CA THR A 5 -55.45 -52.55 -68.97
C THR A 5 -54.63 -53.12 -70.13
N ALA A 6 -53.32 -52.87 -70.05
CA ALA A 6 -52.17 -53.81 -70.00
C ALA A 6 -52.42 -55.33 -70.19
N PRO A 7 -51.36 -56.17 -70.26
CA PRO A 7 -50.12 -56.18 -71.07
C PRO A 7 -49.82 -57.62 -71.60
N GLU A 8 -48.70 -57.89 -72.28
CA GLU A 8 -47.92 -59.17 -72.27
C GLU A 8 -46.75 -59.06 -73.27
N GLU A 9 -45.50 -59.07 -72.80
CA GLU A 9 -44.53 -60.21 -72.81
C GLU A 9 -43.62 -60.15 -74.07
N THR A 10 -42.33 -60.49 -74.10
CA THR A 10 -41.37 -61.25 -73.24
C THR A 10 -39.97 -60.83 -73.76
N THR A 11 -38.97 -60.49 -72.93
CA THR A 11 -37.91 -61.37 -72.34
C THR A 11 -37.13 -62.13 -73.44
N GLU A 12 -35.80 -62.02 -73.56
CA GLU A 12 -34.78 -62.58 -72.66
C GLU A 12 -33.38 -61.94 -72.87
N GLN A 13 -32.67 -61.64 -71.78
CA GLN A 13 -31.20 -61.62 -71.74
C GLN A 13 -30.67 -62.12 -70.39
N GLU A 14 -29.60 -62.89 -70.51
CA GLU A 14 -28.99 -63.78 -69.54
C GLU A 14 -28.03 -63.10 -68.54
N THR A 15 -28.03 -63.64 -67.32
CA THR A 15 -26.90 -63.72 -66.36
C THR A 15 -26.34 -62.44 -65.68
N VAL A 16 -26.98 -62.00 -64.58
CA VAL A 16 -26.30 -61.21 -63.53
C VAL A 16 -26.76 -61.64 -62.13
N LYS A 17 -26.14 -62.66 -61.54
CA LYS A 17 -26.31 -62.99 -60.10
C LYS A 17 -25.05 -63.62 -59.47
N LYS A 18 -23.97 -62.84 -59.28
CA LYS A 18 -22.93 -63.11 -58.24
C LYS A 18 -21.95 -61.94 -58.01
N LYS A 19 -22.43 -60.74 -57.64
CA LYS A 19 -21.54 -59.61 -57.27
C LYS A 19 -21.98 -58.78 -56.05
N ARG A 20 -23.19 -58.99 -55.52
CA ARG A 20 -23.76 -58.21 -54.39
C ARG A 20 -23.22 -58.61 -53.00
N SER A 21 -22.82 -59.88 -52.80
CA SER A 21 -22.34 -60.36 -51.50
C SER A 21 -20.89 -59.98 -51.19
N PHE A 22 -20.03 -59.77 -52.19
CA PHE A 22 -18.65 -59.31 -52.00
C PHE A 22 -18.53 -57.78 -51.93
N MET A 23 -19.56 -57.04 -52.39
CA MET A 23 -19.58 -55.58 -52.36
C MET A 23 -19.91 -55.02 -50.96
N LEU A 24 -20.65 -55.77 -50.15
CA LEU A 24 -20.98 -55.42 -48.75
C LEU A 24 -19.75 -55.36 -47.82
N PRO A 25 -18.87 -56.38 -47.73
CA PRO A 25 -17.69 -56.29 -46.87
C PRO A 25 -16.71 -55.20 -47.33
N ILE A 26 -16.59 -54.96 -48.65
CA ILE A 26 -15.76 -53.88 -49.20
C ILE A 26 -16.32 -52.51 -48.80
N ALA A 27 -17.63 -52.30 -48.87
CA ALA A 27 -18.27 -51.06 -48.44
C ALA A 27 -18.11 -50.81 -46.93
N PHE A 28 -18.20 -51.86 -46.11
CA PHE A 28 -17.92 -51.77 -44.67
C PHE A 28 -16.46 -51.42 -44.39
N PHE A 29 -15.51 -52.03 -45.11
CA PHE A 29 -14.09 -51.73 -44.96
C PHE A 29 -13.74 -50.31 -45.39
N LEU A 30 -14.34 -49.82 -46.47
CA LEU A 30 -14.17 -48.43 -46.94
C LEU A 30 -14.76 -47.43 -45.95
N CYS A 31 -15.95 -47.70 -45.41
CA CYS A 31 -16.57 -46.86 -44.39
C CYS A 31 -15.74 -46.83 -43.09
N PHE A 32 -15.21 -47.98 -42.68
CA PHE A 32 -14.32 -48.09 -41.52
C PHE A 32 -13.01 -47.33 -41.75
N ALA A 33 -12.38 -47.50 -42.91
CA ALA A 33 -11.15 -46.79 -43.26
C ALA A 33 -11.35 -45.26 -43.34
N PHE A 34 -12.48 -44.79 -43.87
CA PHE A 34 -12.83 -43.36 -43.85
C PHE A 34 -13.15 -42.85 -42.45
N SER A 35 -13.85 -43.62 -41.62
CA SER A 35 -14.18 -43.22 -40.24
C SER A 35 -12.94 -43.16 -39.36
N VAL A 36 -12.08 -44.18 -39.41
CA VAL A 36 -10.82 -44.21 -38.68
C VAL A 36 -9.86 -43.17 -39.24
N GLY A 37 -9.73 -43.05 -40.57
CA GLY A 37 -8.88 -42.08 -41.22
C GLY A 37 -9.30 -40.63 -40.97
N ALA A 38 -10.61 -40.34 -40.94
CA ALA A 38 -11.11 -39.02 -40.57
C ALA A 38 -10.88 -38.74 -39.08
N SER A 39 -11.12 -39.72 -38.20
CA SER A 39 -10.89 -39.56 -36.77
C SER A 39 -9.40 -39.36 -36.47
N SER A 40 -8.53 -40.22 -37.00
CA SER A 40 -7.07 -40.11 -36.82
C SER A 40 -6.48 -38.91 -37.55
N GLY A 41 -7.03 -38.54 -38.71
CA GLY A 41 -6.61 -37.37 -39.47
C GLY A 41 -6.96 -36.05 -38.77
N VAL A 42 -8.15 -35.95 -38.18
CA VAL A 42 -8.55 -34.79 -37.37
C VAL A 42 -7.72 -34.73 -36.09
N THR A 43 -7.49 -35.88 -35.42
CA THR A 43 -6.60 -35.90 -34.24
C THR A 43 -5.17 -35.53 -34.63
N PHE A 44 -4.63 -36.03 -35.74
CA PHE A 44 -3.29 -35.69 -36.18
C PHE A 44 -3.18 -34.23 -36.63
N PHE A 45 -4.20 -33.67 -37.27
CA PHE A 45 -4.26 -32.26 -37.66
C PHE A 45 -4.39 -31.31 -36.46
N LEU A 46 -5.14 -31.71 -35.42
CA LEU A 46 -5.24 -30.96 -34.16
C LEU A 46 -4.00 -31.07 -33.28
N LEU A 47 -3.25 -32.18 -33.39
CA LEU A 47 -2.05 -32.45 -32.60
C LEU A 47 -0.75 -32.15 -33.38
N GLN A 48 -0.86 -31.73 -34.64
CA GLN A 48 0.30 -31.33 -35.43
C GLN A 48 0.82 -30.03 -34.81
N PRO A 49 2.10 -29.95 -34.38
CA PRO A 49 2.69 -28.73 -33.85
C PRO A 49 3.00 -27.79 -35.02
N GLY A 50 1.95 -27.29 -35.66
CA GLY A 50 1.99 -26.33 -36.75
C GLY A 50 1.90 -24.92 -36.20
N SER A 51 3.07 -24.35 -35.87
CA SER A 51 3.46 -22.98 -36.22
C SER A 51 2.42 -21.86 -36.12
N GLU A 52 1.62 -21.78 -35.06
CA GLU A 52 1.18 -20.51 -34.50
C GLU A 52 1.13 -20.70 -32.99
N ALA A 53 2.11 -20.14 -32.28
CA ALA A 53 1.93 -19.82 -30.87
C ALA A 53 0.59 -19.08 -30.80
N SER A 54 -0.38 -19.68 -30.11
CA SER A 54 -1.74 -19.15 -30.13
C SER A 54 -1.69 -17.71 -29.62
N PRO A 55 -2.47 -16.76 -30.18
CA PRO A 55 -2.57 -15.40 -29.60
C PRO A 55 -3.04 -15.44 -28.13
N LEU A 56 -3.60 -16.56 -27.67
CA LEU A 56 -3.86 -16.86 -26.26
C LEU A 56 -2.59 -17.17 -25.46
N GLU A 57 -1.63 -17.89 -26.03
CA GLU A 57 -0.36 -18.25 -25.36
C GLU A 57 0.51 -17.00 -25.19
N GLU A 58 0.59 -16.14 -26.23
CA GLU A 58 1.26 -14.84 -26.15
C GLU A 58 0.62 -13.92 -25.09
N LYS A 59 -0.72 -13.82 -25.06
CA LYS A 59 -1.43 -13.03 -24.04
C LYS A 59 -1.30 -13.59 -22.62
N VAL A 60 -1.25 -14.91 -22.47
CA VAL A 60 -1.02 -15.55 -21.16
C VAL A 60 0.40 -15.27 -20.70
N THR A 61 1.41 -15.36 -21.58
CA THR A 61 2.78 -15.00 -21.23
C THR A 61 2.94 -13.51 -20.93
N GLU A 62 2.27 -12.62 -21.67
CA GLU A 62 2.27 -11.17 -21.42
C GLU A 62 1.61 -10.86 -20.05
N GLN A 63 0.51 -11.54 -19.73
CA GLN A 63 -0.17 -11.39 -18.44
C GLN A 63 0.66 -11.94 -17.27
N GLU A 64 1.38 -13.06 -17.44
CA GLU A 64 2.35 -13.56 -16.45
C GLU A 64 3.51 -12.59 -16.25
N THR A 65 4.04 -11.98 -17.32
CA THR A 65 5.09 -10.96 -17.20
C THR A 65 4.58 -9.71 -16.48
N LEU A 66 3.35 -9.28 -16.74
CA LEU A 66 2.75 -8.13 -16.06
C LEU A 66 2.49 -8.42 -14.57
N LEU A 67 2.06 -9.64 -14.22
CA LEU A 67 1.89 -10.05 -12.83
C LEU A 67 3.21 -10.09 -12.08
N THR A 68 4.27 -10.63 -12.69
CA THR A 68 5.61 -10.68 -12.09
C THR A 68 6.22 -9.27 -11.94
N ASP A 69 6.01 -8.38 -12.90
CA ASP A 69 6.40 -6.97 -12.80
C ASP A 69 5.62 -6.22 -11.70
N MET A 70 4.31 -6.48 -11.55
CA MET A 70 3.52 -5.90 -10.46
C MET A 70 3.97 -6.41 -9.09
N GLU A 71 4.26 -7.71 -8.96
CA GLU A 71 4.78 -8.30 -7.73
C GLU A 71 6.13 -7.68 -7.35
N ALA A 72 7.04 -7.54 -8.32
CA ALA A 72 8.32 -6.87 -8.13
C ALA A 72 8.15 -5.39 -7.74
N LEU A 73 7.18 -4.68 -8.31
CA LEU A 73 6.84 -3.30 -7.93
C LEU A 73 6.28 -3.19 -6.51
N ILE A 74 5.44 -4.14 -6.10
CA ILE A 74 4.88 -4.19 -4.74
C ILE A 74 6.00 -4.44 -3.72
N GLU A 75 6.90 -5.39 -3.99
CA GLU A 75 8.06 -5.64 -3.13
C GLU A 75 8.96 -4.40 -3.05
N ALA A 76 9.25 -3.77 -4.18
CA ALA A 76 10.06 -2.54 -4.21
C ALA A 76 9.39 -1.37 -3.47
N GLN A 77 8.06 -1.25 -3.53
CA GLN A 77 7.30 -0.26 -2.76
C GLN A 77 7.31 -0.59 -1.27
N GLN A 78 7.14 -1.84 -0.89
CA GLN A 78 7.19 -2.26 0.51
C GLN A 78 8.57 -1.99 1.13
N LEU A 79 9.65 -2.24 0.38
CA LEU A 79 11.00 -1.89 0.81
C LEU A 79 11.16 -0.37 1.01
N LYS A 80 10.59 0.44 0.11
CA LYS A 80 10.59 1.91 0.27
C LYS A 80 9.78 2.34 1.49
N ILE A 81 8.59 1.79 1.70
CA ILE A 81 7.74 2.10 2.86
C ILE A 81 8.48 1.77 4.15
N ASN A 82 9.04 0.57 4.26
CA ASN A 82 9.81 0.16 5.43
C ASN A 82 11.04 1.07 5.66
N ALA A 83 11.71 1.50 4.59
CA ALA A 83 12.84 2.42 4.68
C ALA A 83 12.43 3.85 5.08
N LEU A 84 11.22 4.28 4.70
CA LEU A 84 10.63 5.56 5.11
C LEU A 84 10.19 5.51 6.58
N GLU A 85 9.54 4.44 7.03
CA GLU A 85 9.19 4.25 8.45
C GLU A 85 10.43 4.26 9.35
N ALA A 86 11.50 3.54 8.94
CA ALA A 86 12.76 3.55 9.69
C ALA A 86 13.41 4.93 9.74
N GLN A 87 13.25 5.76 8.70
CA GLN A 87 13.73 7.15 8.70
C GLN A 87 12.87 8.06 9.56
N ASP A 88 11.56 7.83 9.62
CA ASP A 88 10.63 8.62 10.43
C ASP A 88 10.92 8.47 11.93
N ASP A 89 11.19 7.23 12.39
CA ASP A 89 11.61 6.96 13.78
C ASP A 89 12.91 7.70 14.13
N VAL A 90 13.89 7.68 13.22
CA VAL A 90 15.17 8.38 13.40
C VAL A 90 14.96 9.90 13.42
N LEU A 91 14.13 10.43 12.53
CA LEU A 91 13.84 11.86 12.45
C LEU A 91 13.08 12.34 13.70
N THR A 92 12.13 11.54 14.18
CA THR A 92 11.39 11.77 15.42
C THR A 92 12.32 11.76 16.63
N LEU A 93 13.30 10.85 16.66
CA LEU A 93 14.34 10.82 17.68
C LEU A 93 15.21 12.09 17.65
N TYR A 94 15.66 12.52 16.47
CA TYR A 94 16.43 13.76 16.31
C TYR A 94 15.64 15.01 16.67
N LEU A 95 14.34 15.06 16.38
CA LEU A 95 13.45 16.16 16.78
C LEU A 95 13.29 16.20 18.31
N ARG A 96 13.11 15.04 18.94
CA ARG A 96 13.01 14.90 20.39
C ARG A 96 14.30 15.32 21.11
N HIS A 97 15.45 14.99 20.52
CA HIS A 97 16.78 15.38 21.02
C HIS A 97 17.31 16.67 20.38
N SER A 98 16.46 17.43 19.69
CA SER A 98 16.94 18.63 19.02
C SER A 98 17.49 19.60 20.05
N SER A 99 18.56 20.31 19.68
CA SER A 99 19.16 21.35 20.51
C SER A 99 18.13 22.41 20.94
N ALA A 100 17.04 22.59 20.18
CA ALA A 100 15.95 23.49 20.49
C ALA A 100 15.15 23.03 21.73
N THR A 101 14.80 21.75 21.84
CA THR A 101 14.12 21.19 23.03
C THR A 101 15.03 21.27 24.26
N ALA A 102 16.31 20.93 24.10
CA ALA A 102 17.28 21.03 25.19
C ALA A 102 17.45 22.48 25.67
N LEU A 103 17.60 23.43 24.74
CA LEU A 103 17.73 24.85 25.05
C LEU A 103 16.46 25.40 25.71
N LYS A 104 15.27 25.00 25.25
CA LYS A 104 13.99 25.35 25.90
C LYS A 104 13.99 24.98 27.37
N ASN A 105 14.36 23.74 27.69
CA ASN A 105 14.39 23.25 29.07
C ASN A 105 15.43 24.00 29.92
N ILE A 106 16.61 24.28 29.36
CA ILE A 106 17.63 25.10 30.03
C ILE A 106 17.09 26.50 30.35
N LEU A 107 16.40 27.16 29.41
CA LEU A 107 15.83 28.49 29.64
C LEU A 107 14.71 28.45 30.71
N ILE A 108 13.87 27.42 30.71
CA ILE A 108 12.85 27.23 31.75
C ILE A 108 13.51 27.09 33.13
N ASP A 109 14.55 26.27 33.24
CA ASP A 109 15.27 26.09 34.50
C ASP A 109 16.00 27.36 34.96
N GLN A 110 16.54 28.13 34.02
CA GLN A 110 17.11 29.46 34.31
C GLN A 110 16.05 30.41 34.86
N GLU A 111 14.86 30.44 34.25
CA GLU A 111 13.77 31.30 34.71
C GLU A 111 13.33 30.90 36.13
N ARG A 112 13.18 29.61 36.42
CA ARG A 112 12.88 29.10 37.77
C ARG A 112 13.95 29.49 38.79
N ASN A 113 15.22 29.41 38.42
CA ASN A 113 16.32 29.84 39.27
C ASN A 113 16.23 31.34 39.58
N ILE A 114 15.98 32.17 38.57
CA ILE A 114 15.76 33.62 38.73
C ILE A 114 14.59 33.88 39.68
N GLN A 115 13.46 33.18 39.53
CA GLN A 115 12.32 33.32 40.45
C GLN A 115 12.69 32.99 41.89
N ALA A 116 13.45 31.91 42.12
CA ALA A 116 13.90 31.53 43.44
C ALA A 116 14.80 32.60 44.06
N TYR A 117 15.76 33.11 43.27
CA TYR A 117 16.64 34.19 43.67
C TYR A 117 15.87 35.48 44.03
N LEU A 118 14.93 35.90 43.18
CA LEU A 118 14.11 37.09 43.42
C LEU A 118 13.25 36.96 44.68
N LYS A 119 12.69 35.78 44.97
CA LYS A 119 11.93 35.51 46.21
C LYS A 119 12.82 35.65 47.45
N VAL A 120 14.04 35.10 47.41
CA VAL A 120 15.01 35.23 48.51
C VAL A 120 15.39 36.69 48.69
N MET A 121 15.76 37.39 47.62
CA MET A 121 16.10 38.82 47.68
C MET A 121 14.97 39.67 48.25
N LYS A 122 13.73 39.41 47.84
CA LYS A 122 12.54 40.09 48.35
C LYS A 122 12.40 39.91 49.86
N SER A 123 12.57 38.69 50.36
CA SER A 123 12.56 38.40 51.80
C SER A 123 13.71 39.11 52.52
N SER A 124 14.94 38.97 52.03
CA SER A 124 16.12 39.57 52.65
C SER A 124 16.03 41.09 52.69
N MET A 125 15.45 41.73 51.67
CA MET A 125 15.26 43.17 51.64
C MET A 125 14.23 43.64 52.67
N LYS A 126 13.14 42.87 52.81
CA LYS A 126 12.13 43.12 53.84
C LYS A 126 12.75 43.00 55.23
N ASP A 127 13.51 41.95 55.47
CA ASP A 127 14.18 41.73 56.76
C ASP A 127 15.19 42.86 57.06
N LEU A 128 15.94 43.29 56.06
CA LEU A 128 16.86 44.43 56.17
C LEU A 128 16.13 45.75 56.49
N SER A 129 14.99 45.99 55.85
CA SER A 129 14.19 47.19 56.12
C SER A 129 13.65 47.25 57.54
N ASN A 130 13.40 46.09 58.17
CA ASN A 130 12.93 46.04 59.55
C ASN A 130 14.01 46.43 60.57
N VAL A 131 15.30 46.30 60.22
CA VAL A 131 16.43 46.58 61.13
C VAL A 131 17.07 47.94 60.90
N VAL A 132 16.89 48.54 59.72
CA VAL A 132 17.45 49.85 59.38
C VAL A 132 16.35 50.93 59.53
N PRO A 133 16.63 52.06 60.21
CA PRO A 133 15.66 53.13 60.38
C PRO A 133 15.38 53.90 59.08
N ARG A 134 14.14 54.40 58.93
CA ARG A 134 13.68 55.23 57.78
C ARG A 134 13.81 54.54 56.42
N THR A 135 13.49 53.25 56.36
CA THR A 135 13.67 52.43 55.16
C THR A 135 12.40 51.98 54.46
N THR A 136 11.24 52.31 55.04
CA THR A 136 9.92 51.90 54.54
C THR A 136 9.69 52.31 53.09
N ASP A 137 10.02 53.55 52.73
CA ASP A 137 9.73 54.08 51.38
C ASP A 137 10.55 53.40 50.30
N TRP A 138 11.87 53.26 50.50
CA TRP A 138 12.70 52.56 49.53
C TRP A 138 12.40 51.07 49.52
N ASN A 139 12.16 50.42 50.67
CA ASN A 139 11.76 49.02 50.69
C ASN A 139 10.47 48.81 49.88
N ASN A 140 9.44 49.64 50.05
CA ASN A 140 8.21 49.52 49.27
C ASN A 140 8.47 49.60 47.75
N GLU A 141 9.32 50.54 47.33
CA GLU A 141 9.70 50.68 45.92
C GLU A 141 10.42 49.42 45.40
N TYR A 142 11.44 48.93 46.09
CA TYR A 142 12.17 47.73 45.65
C TYR A 142 11.31 46.47 45.70
N GLN A 143 10.41 46.34 46.69
CA GLN A 143 9.47 45.22 46.76
C GLN A 143 8.56 45.21 45.51
N TYR A 144 8.08 46.38 45.10
CA TYR A 144 7.29 46.53 43.88
C TYR A 144 8.08 46.14 42.62
N GLN A 145 9.32 46.62 42.49
CA GLN A 145 10.18 46.28 41.35
C GLN A 145 10.51 44.78 41.29
N LEU A 146 10.76 44.15 42.45
CA LEU A 146 10.99 42.71 42.53
C LEU A 146 9.75 41.90 42.18
N ASP A 147 8.56 42.38 42.54
CA ASP A 147 7.29 41.76 42.15
C ASP A 147 7.04 41.87 40.63
N LEU A 148 7.35 43.01 40.02
CA LEU A 148 7.30 43.16 38.57
C LEU A 148 8.27 42.21 37.87
N ALA A 149 9.50 42.11 38.36
CA ALA A 149 10.52 41.21 37.81
C ALA A 149 10.10 39.74 37.95
N LEU A 150 9.57 39.34 39.10
CA LEU A 150 9.07 37.99 39.35
C LEU A 150 7.88 37.66 38.45
N LYS A 151 6.94 38.59 38.28
CA LYS A 151 5.81 38.42 37.37
C LYS A 151 6.27 38.25 35.93
N GLY A 152 7.18 39.09 35.46
CA GLY A 152 7.75 38.98 34.12
C GLY A 152 8.52 37.67 33.92
N SER A 153 9.16 37.19 34.98
CA SER A 153 9.85 35.91 35.02
C SER A 153 8.90 34.73 34.83
N ILE A 154 7.81 34.67 35.59
CA ILE A 154 6.76 33.64 35.44
C ILE A 154 6.16 33.68 34.03
N GLN A 155 5.88 34.87 33.49
CA GLN A 155 5.36 35.00 32.14
C GLN A 155 6.31 34.45 31.07
N ARG A 156 7.62 34.63 31.22
CA ARG A 156 8.60 34.04 30.30
C ARG A 156 8.66 32.53 30.44
N GLU A 157 8.59 31.99 31.65
CA GLU A 157 8.47 30.53 31.85
C GLU A 157 7.23 29.98 31.14
N ASP A 158 6.07 30.63 31.30
CA ASP A 158 4.82 30.21 30.66
C ASP A 158 4.93 30.24 29.12
N LEU A 159 5.52 31.30 28.55
CA LEU A 159 5.76 31.39 27.11
C LEU A 159 6.73 30.30 26.63
N LEU A 160 7.79 30.02 27.39
CA LEU A 160 8.73 28.95 27.12
C LEU A 160 8.07 27.57 27.20
N ALA A 161 7.14 27.36 28.13
CA ALA A 161 6.39 26.12 28.24
C ALA A 161 5.44 25.89 27.06
N LEU A 162 4.91 26.96 26.46
CA LEU A 162 4.05 26.89 25.27
C LEU A 162 4.81 26.67 23.96
N LEU A 163 6.13 26.89 23.94
CA LEU A 163 6.97 26.76 22.75
C LEU A 163 7.09 25.28 22.32
N LYS A 164 6.52 24.97 21.15
CA LYS A 164 6.67 23.68 20.48
C LYS A 164 8.04 23.60 19.81
N THR A 165 8.89 22.68 20.24
CA THR A 165 10.28 22.55 19.77
C THR A 165 10.59 21.19 19.13
N GLY A 166 9.55 20.49 18.64
CA GLY A 166 9.67 19.16 18.06
C GLY A 166 9.32 18.03 19.04
N GLU A 167 8.69 18.35 20.16
CA GLU A 167 8.05 17.35 21.02
C GLU A 167 6.92 16.65 20.23
N PRO A 168 6.82 15.31 20.29
CA PRO A 168 5.70 14.59 19.70
C PRO A 168 4.40 15.21 20.23
N ASN A 169 3.46 15.50 19.33
CA ASN A 169 2.12 15.90 19.76
C ASN A 169 1.48 14.66 20.41
N ASP A 170 1.61 14.51 21.73
CA ASP A 170 0.99 13.43 22.52
C ASP A 170 -0.55 13.43 22.44
N LYS A 171 -1.13 14.40 21.72
CA LYS A 171 -2.55 14.37 21.36
C LYS A 171 -2.71 13.47 20.13
N PRO A 172 -3.35 12.29 20.26
CA PRO A 172 -3.84 11.60 19.09
C PRO A 172 -4.74 12.58 18.33
N SER A 173 -4.46 12.76 17.05
CA SER A 173 -5.36 13.42 16.11
C SER A 173 -6.73 12.77 16.25
N GLN A 174 -7.70 13.51 16.78
CA GLN A 174 -9.12 13.16 16.69
C GLN A 174 -9.59 13.32 15.24
#